data_AF-A0A7C7VX40-F1
#
_entry.id   AF-A0A7C7VX40-F1
#
_cell.length_a   1.000
_cell.length_b   1.000
_cell.length_c   1.000
_cell.angle_alpha   90.00
_cell.angle_beta   90.00
_cell.angle_gamma   90.00
#
_symmetry.space_group_name_H-M   'P 1'
#
loop_
_entity.id
_entity.type
_entity.pdbx_description
1 polymer ?
#
loop_
_entity_poly.entity_id
_entity_poly.type
_entity_poly.pdbx_seq_one_letter_code
_entity_poly.pdbx_strand_id
1 'polypeptide(L)' 'MKWVSSLSRQTDIDSAIQEAAESVIRQLGKDNADLTIVFVSQQFKEFYDKVPELISRYIKPGLL' A
#
# COMPACT_ATOMS: atom_id res chain seq x y z
N MET A 1 -5.26 -9.03 -16.95
CA MET A 1 -5.25 -8.33 -15.64
C MET A 1 -4.23 -9.01 -14.75
N LYS A 2 -3.30 -8.24 -14.18
CA LYS A 2 -2.33 -8.74 -13.20
C LYS A 2 -2.79 -8.31 -11.81
N TRP A 3 -2.83 -9.26 -10.89
CA TRP A 3 -3.19 -9.01 -9.49
C TRP A 3 -2.03 -9.41 -8.60
N VAL A 4 -1.66 -8.54 -7.67
CA VAL A 4 -0.60 -8.79 -6.69
C VAL A 4 -1.08 -8.33 -5.32
N SER A 5 -0.52 -8.90 -4.27
CA SER A 5 -0.86 -8.51 -2.90
C SER A 5 0.33 -8.70 -1.97
N SER A 6 0.32 -7.98 -0.87
CA SER A 6 1.28 -8.12 0.22
C SER A 6 0.59 -7.87 1.56
N LEU A 7 1.16 -8.43 2.62
CA LEU A 7 0.73 -8.23 4.00
C LEU A 7 1.97 -7.91 4.82
N SER A 8 1.96 -6.79 5.53
CA SER A 8 2.96 -6.50 6.55
C SER A 8 2.41 -6.79 7.95
N ARG A 9 3.30 -7.22 8.85
CA ARG A 9 3.01 -7.45 10.27
C ARG A 9 3.73 -6.45 11.19
N GLN A 10 4.31 -5.39 10.62
CA GLN A 10 4.96 -4.36 11.42
C GLN A 10 3.94 -3.69 12.34
N THR A 11 4.43 -3.25 13.50
CA THR A 11 3.62 -2.55 14.50
C THR A 11 3.60 -1.04 14.30
N ASP A 12 4.47 -0.53 13.43
CA ASP A 12 4.53 0.87 13.00
C ASP A 12 3.92 1.02 11.60
N ILE A 13 3.10 2.06 11.39
CA ILE A 13 2.32 2.21 10.16
C ILE A 13 3.18 2.60 8.96
N ASP A 14 4.18 3.46 9.16
CA ASP A 14 5.11 3.86 8.10
C ASP A 14 5.91 2.65 7.62
N SER A 15 6.45 1.88 8.58
CA SER A 15 7.17 0.62 8.29
C SER A 15 6.28 -0.41 7.61
N ALA A 16 5.02 -0.55 8.05
CA ALA A 16 4.08 -1.51 7.46
C ALA A 16 3.73 -1.17 6.01
N ILE A 17 3.46 0.12 5.74
CA ILE A 17 3.16 0.61 4.40
C ILE A 17 4.36 0.44 3.48
N GLN A 18 5.56 0.81 3.94
CA GLN A 18 6.78 0.66 3.16
C GLN A 18 7.00 -0.80 2.76
N GLU A 19 6.99 -1.73 3.72
CA GLU A 19 7.22 -3.16 3.46
C GLU A 19 6.18 -3.73 2.47
N ALA A 20 4.90 -3.41 2.69
CA ALA A 20 3.83 -3.89 1.83
C ALA A 20 3.93 -3.33 0.40
N ALA A 21 4.19 -2.02 0.27
CA ALA A 21 4.27 -1.35 -1.02
C ALA A 21 5.51 -1.80 -1.82
N GLU A 22 6.68 -1.93 -1.20
CA GLU A 22 7.88 -2.44 -1.87
C GLU A 22 7.68 -3.87 -2.39
N SER A 23 7.02 -4.73 -1.62
CA SER A 23 6.68 -6.09 -2.04
C SER A 23 5.74 -6.10 -3.25
N VAL A 24 4.68 -5.26 -3.22
CA VAL A 24 3.73 -5.11 -4.34
C VAL A 24 4.42 -4.60 -5.60
N ILE A 25 5.28 -3.57 -5.48
CA ILE A 25 6.01 -2.99 -6.62
C ILE A 25 6.94 -4.02 -7.25
N ARG A 26 7.66 -4.80 -6.44
CA ARG A 26 8.51 -5.90 -6.95
C ARG A 26 7.71 -6.94 -7.73
N GLN A 27 6.51 -7.28 -7.26
CA GLN A 27 5.63 -8.22 -7.96
C GLN A 27 5.03 -7.62 -9.25
N LEU A 28 4.68 -6.32 -9.24
CA LEU A 28 4.21 -5.59 -10.43
C LEU A 28 5.29 -5.44 -11.51
N GLY A 29 6.55 -5.28 -11.11
CA GLY A 29 7.67 -5.17 -12.04
C GLY A 29 7.62 -3.85 -12.82
N LYS A 30 7.37 -3.90 -14.13
CA LYS A 30 7.25 -2.71 -15.00
C LYS A 30 5.82 -2.20 -15.15
N ASP A 31 4.84 -2.96 -14.67
CA ASP A 31 3.43 -2.60 -14.75
C ASP A 31 3.08 -1.60 -13.64
N ASN A 32 2.09 -0.74 -13.89
CA ASN A 32 1.52 0.14 -12.87
C ASN A 32 0.21 -0.46 -12.33
N ALA A 33 -0.15 -0.08 -11.10
CA ALA A 33 -1.45 -0.44 -10.54
C ALA A 33 -2.52 0.53 -11.05
N ASP A 34 -3.53 0.00 -11.74
CA ASP A 34 -4.72 0.77 -12.13
C ASP A 34 -5.70 0.97 -10.95
N LEU A 35 -5.67 0.05 -9.97
CA LEU A 35 -6.46 0.10 -8.74
C LEU A 35 -5.63 -0.41 -7.56
N THR A 36 -5.68 0.31 -6.45
CA THR A 36 -5.05 -0.10 -5.18
C THR A 36 -6.11 -0.20 -4.10
N ILE A 37 -6.18 -1.34 -3.43
CA ILE A 37 -7.06 -1.58 -2.28
C ILE A 37 -6.18 -1.80 -1.06
N VAL A 38 -6.44 -1.06 0.02
CA VAL A 38 -5.66 -1.14 1.25
C VAL A 38 -6.58 -1.53 2.40
N PHE A 39 -6.22 -2.61 3.10
CA PHE A 39 -6.87 -3.01 4.35
C PHE A 39 -5.96 -2.64 5.51
N VAL A 40 -6.48 -1.87 6.46
CA VAL A 40 -5.72 -1.39 7.61
C VAL A 40 -6.38 -1.92 8.88
N SER A 41 -5.58 -2.54 9.73
CA SER A 41 -6.02 -3.04 11.04
C SER A 41 -6.46 -1.91 11.96
N GLN A 42 -7.46 -2.17 12.81
CA GLN A 42 -8.03 -1.17 13.75
C GLN A 42 -7.01 -0.50 14.67
N GLN A 43 -5.91 -1.17 14.98
CA GLN A 43 -4.83 -0.61 15.79
C GLN A 43 -4.21 0.68 15.19
N PHE A 44 -4.37 0.91 13.87
CA PHE A 44 -3.87 2.09 13.18
C PHE A 44 -4.97 3.14 12.89
N LYS A 45 -6.09 3.09 13.60
CA LYS A 45 -7.25 3.98 13.38
C LYS A 45 -6.89 5.45 13.26
N GLU A 46 -5.95 5.93 14.08
CA GLU A 46 -5.50 7.33 14.10
C GLU A 46 -4.80 7.77 12.80
N PHE A 47 -4.40 6.81 11.96
CA PHE A 47 -3.66 7.05 10.72
C PHE A 47 -4.50 6.84 9.47
N TYR A 48 -5.77 6.44 9.58
CA TYR A 48 -6.60 6.10 8.40
C TYR A 48 -6.64 7.21 7.35
N ASP A 49 -6.80 8.46 7.79
CA ASP A 49 -6.85 9.61 6.88
C ASP A 49 -5.49 9.91 6.22
N LYS A 50 -4.39 9.43 6.81
CA LYS A 50 -3.03 9.59 6.30
C LYS A 50 -2.59 8.46 5.38
N VAL A 51 -3.25 7.29 5.43
CA VAL A 51 -2.89 6.12 4.64
C VAL A 51 -2.84 6.43 3.13
N PRO A 52 -3.79 7.16 2.52
CA PRO A 52 -3.70 7.52 1.10
C PRO A 52 -2.43 8.32 0.78
N GLU A 53 -2.07 9.29 1.62
CA GLU A 53 -0.85 10.09 1.44
C GLU A 53 0.40 9.20 1.56
N LEU A 54 0.46 8.33 2.56
CA LEU A 54 1.58 7.43 2.79
C LEU A 54 1.78 6.45 1.62
N ILE A 55 0.70 5.87 1.12
CA ILE A 55 0.73 4.94 -0.03
C ILE A 55 1.14 5.66 -1.31
N SER A 56 0.70 6.92 -1.50
CA SER A 56 1.00 7.71 -2.71
C SER A 56 2.49 7.95 -2.96
N ARG A 57 3.33 7.79 -1.91
CA ARG A 57 4.80 7.87 -2.01
C ARG A 57 5.41 6.69 -2.78
N TYR A 58 4.70 5.56 -2.84
CA TYR A 58 5.20 4.31 -3.43
C TYR A 58 4.40 3.90 -4.67
N ILE A 59 3.07 3.96 -4.58
CA ILE A 59 2.17 3.60 -5.66
C ILE A 59 1.40 4.85 -6.02
N LYS A 60 1.54 5.30 -7.27
CA LYS A 60 0.72 6.41 -7.76
C LYS A 60 -0.73 5.93 -7.78
N PRO A 61 -1.64 6.53 -6.99
CA PRO A 61 -3.05 6.20 -7.11
C PRO A 61 -3.48 6.51 -8.55
N GLY A 62 -4.09 5.53 -9.22
CA GLY A 62 -4.76 5.77 -10.48
C GLY A 62 -5.81 6.86 -10.29
N LEU A 63 -5.95 7.75 -11.27
CA LEU A 63 -7.08 8.69 -11.32
C LEU A 63 -8.37 7.87 -11.38
N LEU A 64 -9.17 7.92 -10.31
CA LEU A 64 -10.58 7.53 -10.33
C LEU A 64 -11.41 8.75 -10.69
#